data_AF-A0A9Q8SIZ8-F1
#
_entry.id   AF-A0A9Q8SIZ8-F1
#
_cell.length_a   1.000
_cell.length_b   1.000
_cell.length_c   1.000
_cell.angle_alpha   90.00
_cell.angle_beta   90.00
_cell.angle_gamma   90.00
#
_symmetry.space_group_name_H-M   'P 1'
#
loop_
_entity.id
_entity.type
_entity.pdbx_description
1 polymer ?
#
loop_
_entity_poly.entity_id
_entity_poly.type
_entity_poly.pdbx_seq_one_letter_code
_entity_poly.pdbx_strand_id
1 'polypeptide(L)'
;MEPQLPSTIQEAEALVLALYEPSPPETIARIQETLHRMQRSPSGWWIARDLLGYADDKVKFFGALTLIVKLNTERLYTTSQFGQHRH
;
A
#
# COMPACT_ATOMS: atom_id res chain seq x y z
N MET A 1 -19.74 -5.12 2.80
CA MET A 1 -19.27 -3.95 2.02
C MET A 1 -17.75 -4.02 1.99
N GLU A 2 -17.14 -3.89 0.82
CA GLU A 2 -15.68 -3.83 0.72
C GLU A 2 -15.19 -2.52 1.38
N PRO A 3 -14.09 -2.54 2.15
CA PRO A 3 -13.61 -1.31 2.77
C PRO A 3 -13.16 -0.31 1.71
N GLN A 4 -13.44 0.97 1.89
CA GLN A 4 -13.02 2.02 0.97
C GLN A 4 -11.50 2.21 1.04
N LEU A 5 -10.84 2.41 -0.11
CA LEU A 5 -9.41 2.71 -0.14
C LEU A 5 -9.15 4.13 0.37
N PRO A 6 -8.04 4.37 1.08
CA PRO A 6 -7.61 5.72 1.40
C PRO A 6 -7.33 6.47 0.09
N SER A 7 -7.93 7.64 -0.01
CA SER A 7 -7.85 8.55 -1.15
C SER A 7 -6.83 9.67 -0.92
N THR A 8 -6.43 9.88 0.34
CA THR A 8 -5.45 10.88 0.75
C THR A 8 -4.29 10.26 1.54
N ILE A 9 -3.19 11.01 1.64
CA ILE A 9 -2.00 10.60 2.39
C ILE A 9 -2.32 10.53 3.89
N GLN A 10 -3.13 11.48 4.39
CA GLN A 10 -3.55 11.57 5.78
C GLN A 10 -4.41 10.38 6.20
N GLU A 11 -5.31 9.92 5.32
CA GLU A 11 -6.10 8.71 5.56
C GLU A 11 -5.20 7.47 5.63
N ALA A 12 -4.21 7.36 4.73
CA ALA A 12 -3.25 6.25 4.75
C ALA A 12 -2.39 6.28 6.03
N GLU A 13 -1.86 7.44 6.41
CA GLU A 13 -1.10 7.65 7.64
C GLU A 13 -1.91 7.24 8.88
N ALA A 14 -3.14 7.73 9.01
CA ALA A 14 -4.00 7.42 10.15
C ALA A 14 -4.26 5.91 10.28
N LEU A 15 -4.50 5.23 9.16
CA LEU A 15 -4.67 3.78 9.13
C LEU A 15 -3.39 3.03 9.51
N VAL A 16 -2.22 3.50 9.07
CA VAL A 16 -0.93 2.90 9.45
C VAL A 16 -0.70 3.04 10.95
N LEU A 17 -0.88 4.24 11.51
CA LEU A 17 -0.70 4.47 12.94
C LEU A 17 -1.69 3.65 13.78
N ALA A 18 -2.93 3.50 13.32
CA ALA A 18 -3.95 2.70 13.99
C ALA A 18 -3.59 1.20 14.11
N LEU A 19 -2.67 0.67 13.29
CA LEU A 19 -2.17 -0.70 13.47
C LEU A 19 -1.29 -0.90 14.71
N TYR A 20 -0.78 0.19 15.30
CA TYR A 20 0.10 0.16 16.46
C TYR A 20 -0.61 0.51 17.77
N GLU A 21 -1.89 0.88 17.69
CA GLU A 21 -2.73 1.13 18.85
C GLU A 21 -3.53 -0.13 19.22
N PRO A 22 -3.84 -0.35 20.51
CA PRO A 22 -4.74 -1.43 20.92
C PRO A 22 -6.11 -1.31 20.23
N SER A 23 -6.55 -2.38 19.57
CA SER A 23 -7.83 -2.42 18.86
C SER A 23 -8.40 -3.84 18.81
N PRO A 24 -9.73 -4.02 18.65
CA PRO A 24 -10.32 -5.34 18.44
C PRO A 24 -9.75 -6.03 17.19
N PRO A 25 -9.57 -7.37 17.20
CA PRO A 25 -9.00 -8.13 16.09
C PRO A 25 -9.69 -7.87 14.74
N GLU A 26 -11.01 -7.71 14.74
CA GLU A 26 -11.80 -7.41 13.54
C GLU A 26 -11.48 -6.03 12.96
N THR A 27 -11.11 -5.06 13.80
CA THR A 27 -10.71 -3.72 13.37
C THR A 27 -9.33 -3.76 12.75
N ILE A 28 -8.39 -4.47 13.38
CA ILE A 28 -7.03 -4.68 12.86
C ILE A 28 -7.11 -5.37 11.50
N ALA A 29 -7.88 -6.44 11.36
CA ALA A 29 -8.05 -7.16 10.11
C ALA A 29 -8.58 -6.26 8.98
N ARG A 30 -9.57 -5.41 9.28
CA ARG A 30 -10.14 -4.47 8.31
C ARG A 30 -9.14 -3.39 7.88
N ILE A 31 -8.34 -2.86 8.81
CA ILE A 31 -7.29 -1.89 8.50
C ILE A 31 -6.23 -2.53 7.62
N GLN A 32 -5.77 -3.74 7.98
CA GLN A 32 -4.82 -4.51 7.19
C GLN A 32 -5.34 -4.79 5.78
N GLU A 33 -6.58 -5.24 5.63
CA GLU A 33 -7.20 -5.47 4.31
C GLU A 33 -7.27 -4.18 3.47
N THR A 34 -7.59 -3.06 4.10
CA THR A 34 -7.64 -1.74 3.44
C THR A 34 -6.28 -1.31 2.93
N LEU A 35 -5.26 -1.35 3.80
CA LEU A 35 -3.89 -1.00 3.45
C LEU A 35 -3.32 -1.97 2.40
N HIS A 36 -3.62 -3.26 2.49
CA HIS A 36 -3.17 -4.27 1.55
C HIS A 36 -3.73 -4.08 0.13
N ARG A 37 -4.99 -3.65 0.02
CA ARG A 37 -5.57 -3.29 -1.28
C ARG A 37 -5.01 -1.98 -1.80
N MET A 38 -4.74 -0.99 -0.93
CA MET A 38 -4.05 0.24 -1.33
C MET A 38 -2.64 -0.04 -1.88
N GLN A 39 -1.89 -0.96 -1.27
CA GLN A 39 -0.56 -1.35 -1.76
C GLN A 39 -0.54 -1.89 -3.19
N ARG A 40 -1.69 -2.34 -3.72
CA ARG A 40 -1.84 -2.84 -5.09
C ARG A 40 -2.59 -1.90 -6.00
N SER A 41 -3.17 -0.83 -5.48
CA SER A 41 -3.89 0.15 -6.30
C SER A 41 -2.90 0.99 -7.11
N PRO A 42 -3.34 1.66 -8.18
CA PRO A 42 -2.52 2.67 -8.87
C PRO A 42 -2.05 3.78 -7.93
N SER A 43 -2.90 4.18 -6.96
CA SER A 43 -2.57 5.24 -5.99
C SER A 43 -1.44 4.87 -5.01
N GLY A 44 -1.19 3.57 -4.81
CA GLY A 44 -0.11 3.10 -3.94
C GLY A 44 1.28 3.63 -4.33
N TRP A 45 1.54 3.97 -5.60
CA TRP A 45 2.83 4.55 -6.01
C TRP A 45 3.09 5.92 -5.39
N TRP A 46 2.15 6.86 -5.56
CA TRP A 46 2.36 8.24 -5.11
C TRP A 46 2.14 8.38 -3.61
N ILE A 47 1.18 7.64 -3.02
CA ILE A 47 0.99 7.61 -1.57
C ILE A 47 2.26 7.09 -0.89
N ALA A 48 2.82 5.97 -1.34
CA ALA A 48 4.01 5.39 -0.72
C ALA A 48 5.24 6.30 -0.79
N ARG A 49 5.44 6.98 -1.92
CA ARG A 49 6.53 7.95 -2.09
C ARG A 49 6.42 9.08 -1.06
N ASP A 50 5.22 9.60 -0.85
CA ASP A 50 5.02 10.74 0.04
C ASP A 50 5.14 10.29 1.51
N LEU A 51 4.70 9.08 1.86
CA LEU A 51 4.89 8.49 3.19
C LEU A 51 6.37 8.30 3.58
N LEU A 52 7.31 8.19 2.62
CA LEU A 52 8.74 8.15 2.93
C LEU A 52 9.29 9.48 3.51
N GLY A 53 8.59 10.59 3.27
CA GLY A 53 8.96 11.91 3.79
C GLY A 53 8.50 12.17 5.22
N TYR A 54 7.68 11.30 5.81
CA TYR A 54 7.17 11.47 7.17
C TYR A 54 8.25 11.27 8.21
N ALA A 55 8.09 11.86 9.41
CA ALA A 55 9.05 11.70 10.50
C ALA A 55 8.91 10.36 11.24
N ASP A 56 7.68 9.85 11.39
CA ASP A 56 7.39 8.61 12.12
C ASP A 56 7.88 7.37 11.33
N ASP A 57 8.69 6.54 11.98
CA ASP A 57 9.33 5.39 11.34
C ASP A 57 8.35 4.28 10.92
N LYS A 58 7.18 4.16 11.57
CA LYS A 58 6.14 3.21 11.19
C LYS A 58 5.53 3.60 9.86
N VAL A 59 5.30 4.90 9.68
CA VAL A 59 4.76 5.48 8.46
C VAL A 59 5.77 5.36 7.32
N LYS A 60 7.04 5.71 7.56
CA LYS A 60 8.12 5.49 6.59
C LYS A 60 8.26 4.02 6.20
N PHE A 61 8.22 3.11 7.17
CA PHE A 61 8.33 1.67 6.93
C PHE A 61 7.20 1.17 6.04
N PHE A 62 5.96 1.58 6.30
CA PHE A 62 4.83 1.23 5.45
C PHE A 62 4.99 1.78 4.03
N GLY A 63 5.50 3.01 3.87
CA GLY A 63 5.85 3.58 2.56
C GLY A 63 6.85 2.70 1.82
N ALA A 64 7.95 2.32 2.46
CA ALA A 64 8.96 1.44 1.87
C ALA A 64 8.40 0.05 1.51
N LEU A 65 7.64 -0.57 2.41
CA LEU A 65 6.98 -1.85 2.17
C LEU A 65 6.04 -1.78 0.97
N THR A 66 5.30 -0.69 0.82
CA THR A 66 4.38 -0.49 -0.30
C THR A 66 5.13 -0.44 -1.62
N LEU A 67 6.26 0.29 -1.70
CA LEU A 67 7.09 0.31 -2.90
C LEU A 67 7.65 -1.08 -3.25
N ILE A 68 8.06 -1.86 -2.24
CA ILE A 68 8.49 -3.25 -2.44
C ILE A 68 7.37 -4.09 -3.04
N VAL A 69 6.14 -3.98 -2.52
CA VAL A 69 4.97 -4.70 -3.06
C VAL A 69 4.73 -4.28 -4.51
N LYS A 70 4.64 -2.97 -4.79
CA LYS A 70 4.40 -2.42 -6.13
C LYS A 70 5.41 -2.92 -7.15
N LEU A 71 6.70 -2.85 -6.82
CA LEU A 71 7.79 -3.34 -7.67
C LEU A 71 7.65 -4.83 -7.97
N ASN A 72 7.29 -5.65 -6.98
CA ASN A 72 7.17 -7.09 -7.17
C ASN A 72 5.90 -7.48 -7.95
N THR A 73 4.79 -6.79 -7.74
CA THR A 73 3.52 -7.12 -8.40
C THR A 73 3.47 -6.59 -9.83
N GLU A 74 4.06 -5.42 -10.10
CA GLU A 74 3.96 -4.80 -11.42
C GLU A 74 5.06 -5.22 -12.40
N ARG A 75 6.22 -5.65 -11.90
CA ARG A 75 7.29 -6.24 -12.73
C ARG A 75 6.80 -7.44 -13.55
N LEU A 76 5.76 -8.13 -13.09
CA LEU A 76 5.15 -9.27 -13.80
C LEU A 76 4.37 -8.84 -15.06
N TYR A 77 3.88 -7.60 -15.13
CA TYR A 77 3.21 -7.10 -16.34
C TYR A 77 4.20 -6.80 -17.47
N THR A 78 5.42 -6.37 -17.14
CA THR A 78 6.44 -6.02 -18.13
C THR A 78 6.97 -7.26 -18.86
N THR A 79 7.24 -8.36 -18.15
CA THR A 79 7.72 -9.61 -18.77
C THR A 79 6.69 -10.23 -19.72
N SER A 80 5.39 -10.05 -19.44
CA SER A 80 4.30 -10.64 -20.22
C SER A 80 4.09 -9.94 -21.58
N GLN A 81 4.43 -8.65 -21.68
CA GLN A 81 4.29 -7.88 -22.93
C GLN A 81 5.47 -8.06 -23.90
N PHE A 82 6.68 -8.37 -23.40
CA PHE A 82 7.84 -8.62 -24.25
C PHE A 82 7.83 -10.02 -24.91
N GLY A 83 7.00 -10.95 -24.42
CA GLY A 83 6.88 -12.31 -24.97
C GLY A 83 5.96 -12.45 -26.19
N GLN A 84 5.13 -11.45 -26.51
CA GLN A 84 4.14 -11.54 -27.60
C GLN A 84 4.58 -10.89 -28.92
N HIS A 85 5.72 -10.17 -28.96
CA HIS A 85 6.21 -9.48 -30.16
C HIS A 85 7.35 -10.20 -30.89
N ARG A 86 7.55 -11.49 -30.64
CA ARG A 86 8.46 -12.32 -31.43
C ARG A 86 7.70 -13.48 -32.06
N HIS A 87 7.03 -13.24 -33.18
CA HIS A 87 6.77 -14.22 -34.25
C HIS A 87 6.44 -13.50 -35.54
#